data_AF-A0A946E882-F1
#
_entry.id   AF-A0A946E882-F1
#
_cell.length_a   1.000
_cell.length_b   1.000
_cell.length_c   1.000
_cell.angle_alpha   90.00
_cell.angle_beta   90.00
_cell.angle_gamma   90.00
#
_symmetry.space_group_name_H-M   'P 1'
#
loop_
_entity.id
_entity.type
_entity.pdbx_description
1 polymer ?
#
loop_
_entity_poly.entity_id
_entity_poly.type
_entity_poly.pdbx_seq_one_letter_code
_entity_poly.pdbx_strand_id
1 'polypeptide(L)'
;MGGHYYGNFYNTTGLPSNTVLANLNLFDSTLYSFQVALGDVFLDVKNDFPLYKKKFFDKIQTPIYIAVGNHDVSGSFFEDEIGKTSLQFRFGSDAHVILDTEKNDGSIIGNQLALLKRACNSDCQNIFIYSHRPVWSEEDTEMIGIFKDNTSSTFGVNFKEDILPLIKSVDDSVNVFWMSGSLGGSAPASYFYCKRKNLHFIQTAIRGKKRDGVLQVSVDNGNVSFKPISLTGQNLNSLESYNLAFWRAEHPKEEFNSRLIKLYLVNMASHRYFWYGIMFTSFLGIIGFIFFRRRLEK
;
A
#
# COMPACT_ATOMS: atom_id res chain seq x y z
N MET A 1 -7.01 12.37 1.75
CA MET A 1 -6.69 10.94 1.53
C MET A 1 -5.55 10.52 2.45
N GLY A 2 -5.52 9.25 2.87
CA GLY A 2 -4.44 8.66 3.66
C GLY A 2 -4.54 7.13 3.67
N GLY A 3 -3.44 6.41 3.83
CA GLY A 3 -3.43 4.96 4.06
C GLY A 3 -3.08 4.59 5.50
N HIS A 4 -3.24 3.33 5.89
CA HIS A 4 -2.89 2.80 7.21
C HIS A 4 -3.54 3.56 8.37
N TYR A 5 -4.87 3.69 8.40
CA TYR A 5 -5.53 4.41 9.50
C TYR A 5 -5.37 3.71 10.84
N TYR A 6 -5.13 2.40 10.89
CA TYR A 6 -4.73 1.73 12.13
C TYR A 6 -3.33 2.17 12.61
N GLY A 7 -2.53 2.79 11.75
CA GLY A 7 -1.19 3.30 12.03
C GLY A 7 -0.11 2.23 11.89
N ASN A 8 0.19 1.54 12.98
CA ASN A 8 1.21 0.52 13.03
C ASN A 8 0.70 -0.75 13.71
N PHE A 9 1.40 -1.86 13.49
CA PHE A 9 0.99 -3.19 13.95
C PHE A 9 0.95 -3.34 15.49
N TYR A 10 1.47 -2.38 16.26
CA TYR A 10 1.36 -2.36 17.72
C TYR A 10 0.03 -1.76 18.20
N ASN A 11 -0.80 -1.19 17.30
CA ASN A 11 -2.10 -0.67 17.66
C ASN A 11 -3.13 -1.81 17.83
N THR A 12 -3.23 -2.33 19.05
CA THR A 12 -4.18 -3.38 19.43
C THR A 12 -5.49 -2.85 20.01
N THR A 13 -5.77 -1.56 19.87
CA THR A 13 -6.92 -0.90 20.52
C THR A 13 -8.26 -1.15 19.83
N GLY A 14 -8.25 -1.67 18.61
CA GLY A 14 -9.44 -1.77 17.75
C GLY A 14 -9.97 -0.41 17.29
N LEU A 15 -9.10 0.61 17.26
CA LEU A 15 -9.41 1.98 16.84
C LEU A 15 -8.39 2.48 15.80
N PRO A 16 -8.74 3.53 15.03
CA PRO A 16 -7.74 4.26 14.25
C PRO A 16 -6.58 4.74 15.13
N SER A 17 -5.45 5.07 14.50
CA SER A 17 -4.30 5.63 15.16
C SER A 17 -4.70 6.87 15.99
N ASN A 18 -3.98 7.08 17.07
CA ASN A 18 -4.17 8.25 17.92
C ASN A 18 -4.08 9.58 17.13
N THR A 19 -3.23 9.65 16.10
CA THR A 19 -3.11 10.81 15.21
C THR A 19 -4.36 11.03 14.36
N VAL A 20 -5.04 9.97 13.90
CA VAL A 20 -6.33 10.09 13.21
C VAL A 20 -7.42 10.56 14.18
N LEU A 21 -7.54 9.90 15.34
CA LEU A 21 -8.57 10.22 16.32
C LEU A 21 -8.42 11.62 16.93
N ALA A 22 -7.19 12.10 17.13
CA ALA A 22 -6.95 13.45 17.63
C ALA A 22 -7.38 14.55 16.63
N ASN A 23 -7.58 14.19 15.36
CA ASN A 23 -7.88 15.13 14.28
C ASN A 23 -9.25 14.86 13.64
N LEU A 24 -10.23 14.29 14.37
CA LEU A 24 -11.57 14.01 13.85
C LEU A 24 -12.19 15.20 13.12
N ASN A 25 -12.03 16.43 13.60
CA ASN A 25 -12.55 17.63 12.96
C ASN A 25 -11.98 17.89 11.55
N LEU A 26 -10.78 17.38 11.25
CA LEU A 26 -10.22 17.44 9.90
C LEU A 26 -10.97 16.49 8.96
N PHE A 27 -11.37 15.33 9.47
CA PHE A 27 -12.08 14.30 8.71
C PHE A 27 -13.59 14.58 8.63
N ASP A 28 -14.18 15.21 9.65
CA ASP A 28 -15.55 15.69 9.69
C ASP A 28 -15.62 17.18 9.35
N SER A 29 -15.30 17.52 8.10
CA SER A 29 -15.24 18.91 7.66
C SER A 29 -16.07 19.13 6.41
N THR A 30 -16.91 20.16 6.44
CA THR A 30 -17.67 20.63 5.28
C THR A 30 -16.78 21.23 4.19
N LEU A 31 -15.47 21.36 4.44
CA LEU A 31 -14.47 21.78 3.46
C LEU A 31 -14.16 20.70 2.42
N TYR A 32 -14.49 19.44 2.68
CA TYR A 32 -14.16 18.31 1.81
C TYR A 32 -15.42 17.63 1.28
N SER A 33 -15.44 17.36 -0.03
CA SER A 33 -16.55 16.66 -0.67
C SER A 33 -16.60 15.18 -0.31
N PHE A 34 -15.43 14.54 -0.14
CA PHE A 34 -15.28 13.15 0.30
C PHE A 34 -13.84 12.88 0.75
N GLN A 35 -13.66 11.75 1.43
CA GLN A 35 -12.40 11.18 1.84
C GLN A 35 -12.12 9.90 1.07
N VAL A 36 -10.84 9.60 0.90
CA VAL A 36 -10.40 8.29 0.40
C VAL A 36 -9.34 7.73 1.34
N ALA A 37 -9.64 6.58 1.95
CA ALA A 37 -8.67 5.78 2.69
C ALA A 37 -8.04 4.77 1.73
N LEU A 38 -6.70 4.76 1.65
CA LEU A 38 -5.94 3.92 0.72
C LEU A 38 -5.59 2.57 1.34
N GLY A 39 -6.54 2.00 2.08
CA GLY A 39 -6.42 0.68 2.67
C GLY A 39 -5.63 0.65 3.97
N ASP A 40 -5.68 -0.53 4.59
CA ASP A 40 -5.21 -0.76 5.95
C ASP A 40 -5.91 0.22 6.92
N VAL A 41 -7.23 0.33 6.78
CA VAL A 41 -8.05 1.11 7.71
C VAL A 41 -8.08 0.41 9.07
N PHE A 42 -8.26 -0.90 9.05
CA PHE A 42 -8.32 -1.78 10.22
C PHE A 42 -7.03 -2.59 10.35
N LEU A 43 -6.71 -3.06 11.56
CA LEU A 43 -5.67 -4.08 11.73
C LEU A 43 -6.30 -5.49 11.60
N ASP A 44 -7.53 -5.64 12.08
CA ASP A 44 -8.39 -6.80 11.89
C ASP A 44 -9.83 -6.32 11.67
N VAL A 45 -10.24 -6.21 10.40
CA VAL A 45 -11.56 -5.67 10.02
C VAL A 45 -12.73 -6.26 10.79
N LYS A 46 -12.73 -7.58 11.04
CA LYS A 46 -13.88 -8.26 11.65
C LYS A 46 -14.04 -7.87 13.12
N ASN A 47 -12.92 -7.73 13.82
CA ASN A 47 -12.90 -7.41 15.24
C ASN A 47 -12.94 -5.89 15.50
N ASP A 48 -12.35 -5.10 14.62
CA ASP A 48 -12.20 -3.65 14.78
C ASP A 48 -13.45 -2.89 14.33
N PHE A 49 -14.18 -3.38 13.32
CA PHE A 49 -15.28 -2.65 12.68
C PHE A 49 -16.37 -2.14 13.65
N PRO A 50 -16.86 -2.93 14.64
CA PRO A 50 -17.87 -2.43 15.57
C PRO A 50 -17.43 -1.18 16.34
N LEU A 51 -16.15 -1.11 16.73
CA LEU A 51 -15.61 0.01 17.48
C LEU A 51 -15.28 1.19 16.56
N TYR A 52 -14.72 0.94 15.38
CA TYR A 52 -14.53 1.95 14.34
C TYR A 52 -15.84 2.62 13.94
N LYS A 53 -16.91 1.85 13.74
CA LYS A 53 -18.24 2.38 13.44
C LYS A 53 -18.67 3.41 14.48
N LYS A 54 -18.68 3.01 15.75
CA LYS A 54 -19.13 3.85 16.87
C LYS A 54 -18.25 5.08 17.13
N LYS A 55 -16.94 4.97 16.92
CA LYS A 55 -15.95 5.95 17.38
C LYS A 55 -15.35 6.82 16.27
N PHE A 56 -15.42 6.37 15.03
CA PHE A 56 -14.87 7.05 13.87
C PHE A 56 -15.95 7.31 12.80
N PHE A 57 -16.53 6.26 12.21
CA PHE A 57 -17.46 6.44 11.08
C PHE A 57 -18.75 7.20 11.46
N ASP A 58 -19.34 6.92 12.63
CA ASP A 58 -20.51 7.64 13.14
C ASP A 58 -20.19 9.09 13.57
N LYS A 59 -18.92 9.49 13.53
CA LYS A 59 -18.43 10.83 13.90
C LYS A 59 -18.03 11.68 12.70
N ILE A 60 -18.05 11.13 11.50
CA ILE A 60 -17.72 11.85 10.27
C ILE A 60 -18.95 11.88 9.36
N GLN A 61 -19.35 13.07 8.92
CA GLN A 61 -20.43 13.26 7.94
C GLN A 61 -19.89 13.25 6.52
N THR A 62 -18.63 13.65 6.33
CA THR A 62 -17.96 13.62 5.04
C THR A 62 -17.89 12.17 4.52
N PRO A 63 -18.41 11.87 3.31
CA PRO A 63 -18.37 10.53 2.74
C PRO A 63 -16.96 9.97 2.69
N ILE A 64 -16.79 8.68 3.02
CA ILE A 64 -15.50 8.00 2.97
C ILE A 64 -15.55 6.82 2.02
N TYR A 65 -14.57 6.76 1.13
CA TYR A 65 -14.31 5.63 0.26
C TYR A 65 -13.05 4.90 0.71
N ILE A 66 -13.04 3.56 0.63
CA ILE A 66 -11.92 2.74 1.08
C ILE A 66 -11.43 1.88 -0.08
N ALA A 67 -10.16 2.05 -0.46
CA ALA A 67 -9.44 1.12 -1.33
C ALA A 67 -8.77 0.06 -0.45
N VAL A 68 -9.42 -1.10 -0.27
CA VAL A 68 -9.05 -2.08 0.76
C VAL A 68 -7.59 -2.52 0.71
N GLY A 69 -6.97 -2.62 1.89
CA GLY A 69 -5.65 -3.21 2.11
C GLY A 69 -5.71 -4.60 2.71
N ASN A 70 -4.56 -5.23 2.88
CA ASN A 70 -4.48 -6.64 3.29
C ASN A 70 -5.08 -6.89 4.68
N HIS A 71 -5.19 -5.87 5.53
CA HIS A 71 -5.85 -5.97 6.83
C HIS A 71 -7.36 -5.64 6.81
N ASP A 72 -7.85 -5.08 5.71
CA ASP A 72 -9.27 -4.72 5.55
C ASP A 72 -10.11 -5.90 5.03
N VAL A 73 -9.48 -6.98 4.56
CA VAL A 73 -10.16 -8.13 3.94
C VAL A 73 -10.10 -9.35 4.87
N SER A 74 -11.27 -9.87 5.24
CA SER A 74 -11.41 -11.10 6.03
C SER A 74 -12.60 -11.91 5.52
N GLY A 75 -12.33 -12.85 4.60
CA GLY A 75 -13.38 -13.53 3.83
C GLY A 75 -14.24 -12.51 3.05
N SER A 76 -15.56 -12.68 3.09
CA SER A 76 -16.52 -11.74 2.48
C SER A 76 -16.93 -10.58 3.40
N PHE A 77 -16.40 -10.50 4.64
CA PHE A 77 -16.90 -9.58 5.66
C PHE A 77 -16.96 -8.12 5.20
N PHE A 78 -15.93 -7.63 4.51
CA PHE A 78 -15.91 -6.25 4.02
C PHE A 78 -17.05 -6.00 3.03
N GLU A 79 -17.27 -6.90 2.07
CA GLU A 79 -18.34 -6.78 1.08
C GLU A 79 -19.74 -6.91 1.70
N ASP A 80 -19.88 -7.77 2.71
CA ASP A 80 -21.15 -8.04 3.39
C ASP A 80 -21.57 -6.90 4.35
N GLU A 81 -20.62 -6.32 5.09
CA GLU A 81 -20.90 -5.40 6.21
C GLU A 81 -20.53 -3.94 5.94
N ILE A 82 -19.60 -3.67 5.02
CA ILE A 82 -19.03 -2.32 4.80
C ILE A 82 -19.38 -1.81 3.40
N GLY A 83 -19.07 -2.58 2.36
CA GLY A 83 -19.39 -2.23 0.98
C GLY A 83 -18.44 -2.83 -0.05
N LYS A 84 -18.56 -2.41 -1.30
CA LYS A 84 -17.78 -2.97 -2.41
C LYS A 84 -16.28 -2.66 -2.26
N THR A 85 -15.43 -3.64 -2.53
CA THR A 85 -13.96 -3.47 -2.51
C THR A 85 -13.42 -2.80 -3.78
N SER A 86 -14.20 -2.84 -4.87
CA SER A 86 -13.88 -2.16 -6.13
C SER A 86 -15.12 -1.47 -6.71
N LEU A 87 -14.95 -0.22 -7.16
CA LEU A 87 -16.04 0.58 -7.71
C LEU A 87 -15.51 1.72 -8.58
N GLN A 88 -16.40 2.36 -9.32
CA GLN A 88 -16.12 3.53 -10.13
C GLN A 88 -17.23 4.56 -9.90
N PHE A 89 -16.87 5.84 -9.86
CA PHE A 89 -17.80 6.95 -9.80
C PHE A 89 -17.26 8.17 -10.55
N ARG A 90 -18.12 9.16 -10.78
CA ARG A 90 -17.73 10.47 -11.30
C ARG A 90 -17.92 11.52 -10.22
N PHE A 91 -17.05 12.52 -10.22
CA PHE A 91 -17.20 13.71 -9.41
C PHE A 91 -16.78 14.91 -10.26
N GLY A 92 -17.72 15.82 -10.55
CA GLY A 92 -17.50 16.86 -11.55
C GLY A 92 -17.09 16.26 -12.91
N SER A 93 -16.03 16.80 -13.50
CA SER A 93 -15.47 16.34 -14.78
C SER A 93 -14.44 15.21 -14.64
N ASP A 94 -14.29 14.62 -13.46
CA ASP A 94 -13.27 13.61 -13.18
C ASP A 94 -13.86 12.20 -13.05
N ALA A 95 -13.05 11.22 -13.43
CA ALA A 95 -13.33 9.80 -13.25
C ALA A 95 -12.56 9.26 -12.04
N HIS A 96 -13.24 8.53 -11.17
CA HIS A 96 -12.66 7.93 -9.98
C HIS A 96 -12.83 6.41 -10.00
N VAL A 97 -11.77 5.67 -9.75
CA VAL A 97 -11.75 4.20 -9.72
C VAL A 97 -11.07 3.73 -8.44
N ILE A 98 -11.76 2.87 -7.71
CA ILE A 98 -11.22 2.16 -6.55
C ILE A 98 -10.97 0.72 -6.96
N LEU A 99 -9.72 0.29 -6.76
CA LEU A 99 -9.25 -1.06 -7.07
C LEU A 99 -8.88 -1.78 -5.77
N ASP A 100 -9.30 -3.03 -5.70
CA ASP A 100 -8.91 -4.01 -4.70
C ASP A 100 -7.67 -4.76 -5.22
N THR A 101 -6.50 -4.33 -4.76
CA THR A 101 -5.21 -4.96 -5.08
C THR A 101 -4.89 -6.16 -4.22
N GLU A 102 -5.71 -6.46 -3.21
CA GLU A 102 -5.56 -7.68 -2.41
C GLU A 102 -6.17 -8.87 -3.14
N LYS A 103 -7.20 -8.62 -3.95
CA LYS A 103 -7.78 -9.60 -4.85
C LYS A 103 -6.81 -9.98 -5.97
N ASN A 104 -6.69 -11.29 -6.22
CA ASN A 104 -5.82 -11.86 -7.26
C ASN A 104 -4.34 -11.44 -7.15
N ASP A 105 -3.84 -11.27 -5.91
CA ASP A 105 -2.42 -11.03 -5.64
C ASP A 105 -1.84 -9.81 -6.40
N GLY A 106 -2.58 -8.71 -6.43
CA GLY A 106 -2.16 -7.47 -7.10
C GLY A 106 -2.51 -7.39 -8.59
N SER A 107 -2.91 -8.49 -9.23
CA SER A 107 -3.31 -8.47 -10.64
C SER A 107 -4.71 -7.88 -10.85
N ILE A 108 -4.81 -6.87 -11.72
CA ILE A 108 -6.06 -6.17 -12.03
C ILE A 108 -6.72 -6.83 -13.25
N ILE A 109 -7.68 -7.70 -12.98
CA ILE A 109 -8.36 -8.54 -13.99
C ILE A 109 -9.89 -8.48 -13.85
N GLY A 110 -10.61 -9.05 -14.84
CA GLY A 110 -12.06 -9.20 -14.81
C GLY A 110 -12.81 -7.88 -14.63
N ASN A 111 -13.72 -7.83 -13.64
CA ASN A 111 -14.54 -6.65 -13.37
C ASN A 111 -13.71 -5.41 -13.00
N GLN A 112 -12.57 -5.58 -12.32
CA GLN A 112 -11.69 -4.47 -11.96
C GLN A 112 -11.01 -3.86 -13.18
N LEU A 113 -10.53 -4.70 -14.09
CA LEU A 113 -10.00 -4.26 -15.37
C LEU A 113 -11.08 -3.56 -16.22
N ALA A 114 -12.33 -4.04 -16.17
CA ALA A 114 -13.44 -3.39 -16.86
C ALA A 114 -13.77 -2.00 -16.28
N LEU A 115 -13.72 -1.83 -14.96
CA LEU A 115 -13.85 -0.52 -14.29
C LEU A 115 -12.75 0.45 -14.76
N LEU A 116 -11.49 -0.01 -14.78
CA LEU A 116 -10.36 0.81 -15.20
C LEU A 116 -10.46 1.20 -16.67
N LYS A 117 -10.76 0.25 -17.57
CA LYS A 117 -10.98 0.52 -19.01
C LYS A 117 -12.07 1.56 -19.23
N ARG A 118 -13.17 1.49 -18.48
CA ARG A 118 -14.24 2.51 -18.56
C ARG A 118 -13.75 3.90 -18.16
N ALA A 119 -12.90 4.01 -17.14
CA ALA A 119 -12.34 5.30 -16.75
C ALA A 119 -11.36 5.85 -17.80
N CYS A 120 -10.45 5.01 -18.30
CA CYS A 120 -9.51 5.39 -19.36
C CYS A 120 -10.18 5.80 -20.68
N ASN A 121 -11.38 5.28 -20.97
CA ASN A 121 -12.16 5.64 -22.15
C ASN A 121 -13.21 6.73 -21.89
N SER A 122 -13.30 7.27 -20.68
CA SER A 122 -14.30 8.27 -20.34
C SER A 122 -13.86 9.67 -20.74
N ASP A 123 -14.82 10.48 -21.20
CA ASP A 123 -14.62 11.92 -21.39
C ASP A 123 -14.53 12.60 -20.02
N CYS A 124 -13.29 12.88 -19.59
CA CYS A 124 -12.95 13.42 -18.28
C CYS A 124 -11.67 14.26 -18.36
N GLN A 125 -11.50 15.17 -17.39
CA GLN A 125 -10.29 15.99 -17.26
C GLN A 125 -9.17 15.26 -16.50
N ASN A 126 -9.54 14.46 -15.51
CA ASN A 126 -8.62 13.68 -14.71
C ASN A 126 -9.18 12.29 -14.41
N ILE A 127 -8.27 11.33 -14.27
CA ILE A 127 -8.55 9.98 -13.81
C ILE A 127 -7.83 9.77 -12.48
N PHE A 128 -8.58 9.47 -11.43
CA PHE A 128 -8.05 9.10 -10.12
C PHE A 128 -8.23 7.60 -9.90
N ILE A 129 -7.13 6.90 -9.68
CA ILE A 129 -7.06 5.46 -9.40
C ILE A 129 -6.58 5.31 -7.95
N TYR A 130 -7.36 4.61 -7.14
CA TYR A 130 -7.07 4.36 -5.73
C TYR A 130 -6.84 2.87 -5.51
N SER A 131 -5.74 2.52 -4.85
CA SER A 131 -5.44 1.14 -4.44
C SER A 131 -4.77 1.12 -3.08
N HIS A 132 -4.62 -0.07 -2.48
CA HIS A 132 -3.72 -0.21 -1.33
C HIS A 132 -2.28 -0.47 -1.76
N ARG A 133 -2.04 -1.56 -2.50
CA ARG A 133 -0.71 -1.92 -2.99
C ARG A 133 -0.29 -0.99 -4.14
N PRO A 134 0.97 -0.52 -4.14
CA PRO A 134 1.53 0.22 -5.27
C PRO A 134 2.01 -0.75 -6.36
N VAL A 135 1.07 -1.47 -6.99
CA VAL A 135 1.38 -2.49 -8.02
C VAL A 135 2.20 -1.92 -9.19
N TRP A 136 2.11 -0.62 -9.41
CA TRP A 136 2.91 0.14 -10.38
C TRP A 136 4.41 0.17 -10.08
N SER A 137 4.83 -0.11 -8.85
CA SER A 137 6.23 -0.10 -8.43
C SER A 137 6.92 -1.46 -8.53
N GLU A 138 6.17 -2.57 -8.55
CA GLU A 138 6.73 -3.92 -8.40
C GLU A 138 7.57 -4.35 -9.62
N GLU A 139 7.20 -3.88 -10.81
CA GLU A 139 7.89 -4.17 -12.08
C GLU A 139 8.77 -2.99 -12.57
N ASP A 140 8.94 -1.97 -11.72
CA ASP A 140 9.64 -0.73 -12.06
C ASP A 140 11.09 -0.75 -11.56
N THR A 141 12.04 -0.77 -12.49
CA THR A 141 13.46 -0.86 -12.17
C THR A 141 14.00 0.35 -11.41
N GLU A 142 13.36 1.52 -11.52
CA GLU A 142 13.76 2.70 -10.74
C GLU A 142 13.30 2.64 -9.27
N MET A 143 12.31 1.79 -8.98
CA MET A 143 11.67 1.68 -7.67
C MET A 143 12.16 0.45 -6.87
N ILE A 144 13.09 -0.33 -7.44
CA ILE A 144 13.73 -1.44 -6.76
C ILE A 144 14.34 -0.97 -5.43
N GLY A 145 13.91 -1.63 -4.35
CA GLY A 145 14.42 -1.37 -2.99
C GLY A 145 13.94 -0.07 -2.36
N ILE A 146 13.03 0.68 -3.01
CA ILE A 146 12.41 1.88 -2.42
C ILE A 146 11.30 1.52 -1.45
N PHE A 147 10.62 0.40 -1.65
CA PHE A 147 9.46 -0.01 -0.85
C PHE A 147 9.63 -1.40 -0.24
N LYS A 148 10.80 -1.69 0.33
CA LYS A 148 11.19 -3.04 0.78
C LYS A 148 10.20 -3.70 1.76
N ASP A 149 9.55 -2.90 2.59
CA ASP A 149 8.63 -3.36 3.63
C ASP A 149 7.16 -3.31 3.19
N ASN A 150 6.88 -3.03 1.92
CA ASN A 150 5.52 -3.06 1.41
C ASN A 150 5.05 -4.49 1.20
N THR A 151 3.74 -4.69 1.33
CA THR A 151 3.07 -5.90 0.83
C THR A 151 3.23 -5.94 -0.69
N SER A 152 3.90 -6.98 -1.21
CA SER A 152 4.11 -7.21 -2.65
C SER A 152 3.32 -8.43 -3.12
N SER A 153 3.13 -8.56 -4.44
CA SER A 153 2.65 -9.81 -5.02
C SER A 153 3.61 -10.97 -4.76
N THR A 154 3.05 -12.18 -4.72
CA THR A 154 3.80 -13.44 -4.66
C THR A 154 4.07 -14.01 -6.05
N PHE A 155 3.10 -13.87 -6.96
CA PHE A 155 3.15 -14.46 -8.31
C PHE A 155 3.39 -13.44 -9.42
N GLY A 156 3.65 -12.18 -9.07
CA GLY A 156 3.78 -11.07 -10.00
C GLY A 156 2.45 -10.36 -10.25
N VAL A 157 2.55 -9.18 -10.87
CA VAL A 157 1.41 -8.32 -11.24
C VAL A 157 1.35 -8.16 -12.75
N ASN A 158 0.19 -7.73 -13.26
CA ASN A 158 0.00 -7.46 -14.69
C ASN A 158 0.14 -5.97 -15.04
N PHE A 159 0.81 -5.18 -14.19
CA PHE A 159 0.83 -3.73 -14.35
C PHE A 159 1.52 -3.31 -15.64
N LYS A 160 2.74 -3.80 -15.88
CA LYS A 160 3.53 -3.38 -17.05
C LYS A 160 2.93 -3.86 -18.37
N GLU A 161 2.39 -5.07 -18.39
CA GLU A 161 1.91 -5.72 -19.61
C GLU A 161 0.48 -5.30 -19.99
N ASP A 162 -0.45 -5.23 -19.03
CA ASP A 162 -1.86 -4.96 -19.32
C ASP A 162 -2.27 -3.52 -18.98
N ILE A 163 -1.78 -2.99 -17.86
CA ILE A 163 -2.34 -1.78 -17.26
C ILE A 163 -1.62 -0.52 -17.74
N LEU A 164 -0.30 -0.54 -17.80
CA LEU A 164 0.50 0.60 -18.23
C LEU A 164 0.22 0.98 -19.69
N PRO A 165 0.04 0.04 -20.65
CA PRO A 165 -0.37 0.39 -22.00
C PRO A 165 -1.75 1.03 -22.07
N LEU A 166 -2.71 0.54 -21.27
CA LEU A 166 -4.05 1.12 -21.16
C LEU A 166 -4.01 2.56 -20.62
N ILE A 167 -3.18 2.82 -19.61
CA ILE A 167 -2.99 4.18 -19.09
C ILE A 167 -2.30 5.07 -20.11
N LYS A 168 -1.29 4.55 -20.82
CA LYS A 168 -0.56 5.30 -21.85
C LYS A 168 -1.39 5.57 -23.12
N SER A 169 -2.50 4.86 -23.33
CA SER A 169 -3.43 5.17 -24.43
C SER A 169 -4.41 6.30 -24.10
N VAL A 170 -4.44 6.76 -22.85
CA VAL A 170 -5.19 7.97 -22.47
C VAL A 170 -4.51 9.18 -23.09
N ASP A 171 -5.31 10.15 -23.54
CA ASP A 171 -4.81 11.41 -24.12
C ASP A 171 -3.85 12.14 -23.15
N ASP A 172 -2.76 12.68 -23.67
CA ASP A 172 -1.73 13.36 -22.88
C ASP A 172 -2.27 14.61 -22.14
N SER A 173 -3.42 15.15 -22.54
CA SER A 173 -4.11 16.26 -21.85
C SER A 173 -4.86 15.83 -20.58
N VAL A 174 -5.16 14.54 -20.40
CA VAL A 174 -5.83 14.00 -19.23
C VAL A 174 -4.79 13.57 -18.21
N ASN A 175 -4.87 14.06 -16.97
CA ASN A 175 -3.96 13.61 -15.91
C ASN A 175 -4.47 12.30 -15.30
N VAL A 176 -3.55 11.36 -15.08
CA VAL A 176 -3.84 10.10 -14.39
C VAL A 176 -3.10 10.09 -13.06
N PHE A 177 -3.84 9.96 -11.96
CA PHE A 177 -3.29 9.90 -10.61
C PHE A 177 -3.51 8.51 -10.03
N TRP A 178 -2.44 7.74 -9.84
CA TRP A 178 -2.48 6.48 -9.13
C TRP A 178 -2.01 6.66 -7.69
N MET A 179 -2.94 6.50 -6.76
CA MET A 179 -2.80 6.78 -5.35
C MET A 179 -2.85 5.47 -4.55
N SER A 180 -1.79 5.15 -3.81
CA SER A 180 -1.67 3.89 -3.05
C SER A 180 -1.35 4.11 -1.57
N GLY A 181 -1.70 3.16 -0.70
CA GLY A 181 -1.54 3.32 0.75
C GLY A 181 -0.38 2.56 1.38
N SER A 182 0.05 1.44 0.79
CA SER A 182 1.10 0.61 1.40
C SER A 182 2.43 1.37 1.42
N LEU A 183 2.95 1.72 2.60
CA LEU A 183 4.30 2.30 2.79
C LEU A 183 4.93 1.75 4.05
N GLY A 184 5.69 0.65 3.95
CA GLY A 184 6.10 -0.19 5.06
C GLY A 184 6.87 0.49 6.20
N GLY A 185 7.12 -0.25 7.28
CA GLY A 185 7.52 0.32 8.58
C GLY A 185 8.77 1.22 8.58
N SER A 186 9.73 0.94 7.70
CA SER A 186 10.95 1.75 7.51
C SER A 186 10.78 3.04 6.70
N ALA A 187 9.59 3.28 6.13
CA ALA A 187 9.30 4.46 5.31
C ALA A 187 9.76 5.76 5.99
N PRO A 188 10.64 6.56 5.36
CA PRO A 188 11.21 7.78 5.97
C PRO A 188 10.17 8.90 6.11
N ALA A 189 9.16 8.91 5.25
CA ALA A 189 8.07 9.89 5.22
C ALA A 189 6.70 9.22 5.16
N SER A 190 5.66 10.01 5.40
CA SER A 190 4.24 9.60 5.24
C SER A 190 3.77 9.73 3.79
N TYR A 191 4.63 10.16 2.89
CA TYR A 191 4.32 10.48 1.49
C TYR A 191 5.42 9.97 0.56
N PHE A 192 5.01 9.54 -0.63
CA PHE A 192 5.88 9.34 -1.79
C PHE A 192 5.22 10.00 -3.01
N TYR A 193 6.03 10.56 -3.90
CA TYR A 193 5.56 11.13 -5.16
C TYR A 193 6.53 10.91 -6.32
N CYS A 194 5.99 10.46 -7.45
CA CYS A 194 6.72 10.39 -8.70
C CYS A 194 5.80 10.80 -9.85
N LYS A 195 6.30 11.63 -10.78
CA LYS A 195 5.57 12.06 -11.98
C LYS A 195 6.30 11.58 -13.23
N ARG A 196 5.57 11.01 -14.18
CA ARG A 196 6.04 10.64 -15.52
C ARG A 196 5.03 11.12 -16.55
N LYS A 197 5.34 12.23 -17.25
CA LYS A 197 4.39 12.94 -18.12
C LYS A 197 3.11 13.31 -17.35
N ASN A 198 1.93 12.90 -17.82
CA ASN A 198 0.61 13.09 -17.21
C ASN A 198 0.26 12.02 -16.16
N LEU A 199 1.13 11.02 -15.91
CA LEU A 199 0.93 9.99 -14.90
C LEU A 199 1.64 10.35 -13.59
N HIS A 200 0.87 10.40 -12.51
CA HIS A 200 1.30 10.74 -11.17
C HIS A 200 1.14 9.53 -10.26
N PHE A 201 2.22 9.07 -9.64
CA PHE A 201 2.22 8.03 -8.62
C PHE A 201 2.37 8.68 -7.25
N ILE A 202 1.43 8.40 -6.35
CA ILE A 202 1.37 8.95 -5.01
C ILE A 202 1.22 7.80 -4.03
N GLN A 203 1.96 7.82 -2.94
CA GLN A 203 1.65 6.97 -1.78
C GLN A 203 1.50 7.79 -0.51
N THR A 204 0.62 7.33 0.37
CA THR A 204 0.42 7.96 1.67
C THR A 204 0.19 6.91 2.74
N ALA A 205 0.80 7.07 3.93
CA ALA A 205 0.52 6.21 5.07
C ALA A 205 0.64 6.96 6.39
N ILE A 206 -0.26 6.62 7.31
CA ILE A 206 -0.23 7.03 8.71
C ILE A 206 0.43 5.92 9.52
N ARG A 207 1.31 6.26 10.47
CA ARG A 207 2.13 5.28 11.20
C ARG A 207 2.10 5.45 12.72
N GLY A 208 1.32 6.40 13.24
CA GLY A 208 1.36 6.80 14.64
C GLY A 208 2.68 7.52 14.99
N LYS A 209 3.30 8.20 14.01
CA LYS A 209 4.60 8.89 14.16
C LYS A 209 4.41 10.41 14.10
N LYS A 210 5.40 11.18 14.56
CA LYS A 210 5.38 12.65 14.49
C LYS A 210 5.18 13.20 13.06
N ARG A 211 5.61 12.45 12.05
CA ARG A 211 5.46 12.82 10.63
C ARG A 211 4.10 12.48 10.03
N ASP A 212 3.17 11.92 10.80
CA ASP A 212 1.87 11.51 10.29
C ASP A 212 1.14 12.69 9.64
N GLY A 213 0.57 12.41 8.49
CA GLY A 213 -0.15 13.39 7.71
C GLY A 213 -1.08 12.75 6.70
N VAL A 214 -2.02 13.54 6.23
CA VAL A 214 -2.94 13.20 5.14
C VAL A 214 -2.73 14.15 3.98
N LEU A 215 -3.04 13.70 2.77
CA LEU A 215 -2.94 14.53 1.59
C LEU A 215 -4.31 15.16 1.28
N GLN A 216 -4.37 16.49 1.23
CA GLN A 216 -5.49 17.20 0.63
C GLN A 216 -5.28 17.26 -0.88
N VAL A 217 -6.34 16.92 -1.62
CA VAL A 217 -6.39 17.01 -3.08
C VAL A 217 -7.49 18.01 -3.42
N SER A 218 -7.13 19.03 -4.19
CA SER A 218 -8.08 20.04 -4.68
C SER A 218 -8.06 20.03 -6.20
N VAL A 219 -9.24 20.02 -6.81
CA VAL A 219 -9.42 20.14 -8.25
C VAL A 219 -10.15 21.44 -8.56
N ASP A 220 -9.54 22.28 -9.39
CA ASP A 220 -10.13 23.53 -9.86
C ASP A 220 -10.01 23.63 -11.39
N ASN A 221 -11.16 23.57 -12.08
CA ASN A 221 -11.26 23.59 -13.54
C ASN A 221 -10.29 22.60 -14.23
N GLY A 222 -10.18 21.38 -13.68
CA GLY A 222 -9.29 20.32 -14.17
C GLY A 222 -7.87 20.38 -13.63
N ASN A 223 -7.44 21.50 -13.02
CA ASN A 223 -6.13 21.60 -12.40
C ASN A 223 -6.13 20.94 -11.01
N VAL A 224 -5.24 19.97 -10.81
CA VAL A 224 -5.11 19.24 -9.55
C VAL A 224 -3.94 19.80 -8.73
N SER A 225 -4.19 20.10 -7.47
CA SER A 225 -3.17 20.53 -6.51
C SER A 225 -3.17 19.67 -5.26
N PHE A 226 -1.98 19.54 -4.67
CA PHE A 226 -1.72 18.67 -3.53
C PHE A 226 -1.18 19.46 -2.35
N LYS A 227 -1.78 19.26 -1.18
CA LYS A 227 -1.31 19.88 0.07
C LYS A 227 -1.19 18.82 1.18
N PRO A 228 0.04 18.47 1.59
CA PRO A 228 0.25 17.68 2.79
C PRO A 228 -0.30 18.41 4.02
N ILE A 229 -1.13 17.74 4.81
CA ILE A 229 -1.69 18.23 6.07
C ILE A 229 -1.13 17.38 7.20
N SER A 230 -0.52 18.05 8.18
CA SER A 230 0.04 17.37 9.36
C SER A 230 -1.06 17.01 10.34
N LEU A 231 -1.03 15.78 10.87
CA LEU A 231 -1.90 15.34 11.97
C LEU A 231 -1.28 15.62 13.34
N THR A 232 -0.06 16.17 13.38
CA THR A 232 0.72 16.34 14.62
C THR A 232 1.21 17.77 14.82
N GLY A 233 0.96 18.65 13.84
CA GLY A 233 1.50 20.01 13.80
C GLY A 233 2.94 20.10 13.30
N GLN A 234 3.59 18.99 12.92
CA GLN A 234 4.90 19.03 12.26
C GLN A 234 4.80 19.75 10.91
N ASN A 235 5.75 20.65 10.63
CA ASN A 235 5.89 21.25 9.30
C ASN A 235 6.21 20.18 8.25
N LEU A 236 5.38 20.11 7.22
CA LEU A 236 5.54 19.20 6.10
C LEU A 236 6.04 19.98 4.88
N ASN A 237 6.88 19.33 4.07
CA ASN A 237 7.32 19.89 2.80
C ASN A 237 6.21 19.73 1.75
N SER A 238 6.40 20.30 0.56
CA SER A 238 5.51 20.03 -0.57
C SER A 238 5.57 18.56 -0.98
N LEU A 239 4.50 18.05 -1.60
CA LEU A 239 4.42 16.64 -1.99
C LEU A 239 5.59 16.24 -2.91
N GLU A 240 5.98 17.13 -3.81
CA GLU A 240 7.04 16.95 -4.81
C GLU A 240 8.43 16.73 -4.20
N SER A 241 8.63 17.16 -2.95
CA SER A 241 9.89 16.93 -2.23
C SER A 241 10.07 15.47 -1.81
N TYR A 242 8.98 14.71 -1.64
CA TYR A 242 8.99 13.31 -1.23
C TYR A 242 9.19 12.37 -2.43
N ASN A 243 10.14 12.70 -3.29
CA ASN A 243 10.41 12.00 -4.54
C ASN A 243 11.42 10.83 -4.38
N LEU A 244 11.73 10.15 -5.49
CA LEU A 244 12.69 9.04 -5.52
C LEU A 244 14.06 9.42 -4.94
N ALA A 245 14.57 10.63 -5.18
CA ALA A 245 15.86 11.04 -4.64
C ALA A 245 15.83 11.19 -3.12
N PHE A 246 14.78 11.81 -2.58
CA PHE A 246 14.53 11.87 -1.13
C PHE A 246 14.45 10.47 -0.53
N TRP A 247 13.63 9.59 -1.10
CA TRP A 247 13.46 8.24 -0.59
C TRP A 247 14.78 7.47 -0.62
N ARG A 248 15.56 7.52 -1.71
CA ARG A 248 16.88 6.86 -1.78
C ARG A 248 17.86 7.38 -0.73
N ALA A 249 17.83 8.67 -0.42
CA ALA A 249 18.74 9.28 0.55
C ALA A 249 18.36 8.99 2.00
N GLU A 250 17.06 8.95 2.30
CA GLU A 250 16.53 8.96 3.67
C GLU A 250 16.14 7.59 4.22
N HIS A 251 16.20 6.53 3.42
CA HIS A 251 16.00 5.19 3.98
C HIS A 251 16.98 4.98 5.14
N PRO A 252 16.47 4.57 6.32
CA PRO A 252 17.36 4.24 7.42
C PRO A 252 18.36 3.19 6.91
N LYS A 253 19.65 3.47 7.06
CA LYS A 253 20.66 2.43 6.85
C LYS A 253 20.30 1.29 7.80
N GLU A 254 19.95 0.14 7.24
CA GLU A 254 19.82 -1.08 8.03
C GLU A 254 21.21 -1.42 8.58
N GLU A 255 21.54 -0.88 9.74
CA GLU A 255 22.74 -1.30 10.45
C GLU A 255 22.48 -2.71 10.96
N PHE A 256 23.27 -3.67 10.46
CA PHE A 256 23.22 -5.03 10.94
C PHE A 256 23.50 -5.05 12.45
N ASN A 257 22.47 -5.31 13.25
CA ASN A 257 22.62 -5.40 14.69
C ASN A 257 23.32 -6.72 15.03
N SER A 258 24.64 -6.67 15.19
CA SER A 258 25.47 -7.84 15.52
C SER A 258 25.04 -8.55 16.81
N ARG A 259 24.32 -7.87 17.72
CA ARG A 259 23.76 -8.49 18.93
C ARG A 259 22.66 -9.50 18.62
N LEU A 260 21.98 -9.36 17.48
CA LEU A 260 20.94 -10.30 17.02
C LEU A 260 21.52 -11.59 16.42
N ILE A 261 22.82 -11.65 16.08
CA ILE A 261 23.45 -12.88 15.56
C ILE A 261 23.19 -14.06 16.49
N LYS A 262 23.37 -13.87 17.80
CA LYS A 262 23.14 -14.92 18.79
C LYS A 262 21.69 -15.40 18.76
N LEU A 263 20.74 -14.48 18.68
CA LEU A 263 19.31 -14.80 18.60
C LEU A 263 19.01 -15.57 17.31
N TYR A 264 19.55 -15.15 16.17
CA TYR A 264 19.34 -15.83 14.88
C TYR A 264 19.95 -17.24 14.87
N LEU A 265 21.15 -17.43 15.43
CA LEU A 265 21.75 -18.75 15.56
C LEU A 265 20.94 -19.69 16.46
N VAL A 266 20.44 -19.17 17.59
CA VAL A 266 19.57 -19.94 18.49
C VAL A 266 18.26 -20.30 17.79
N ASN A 267 17.60 -19.33 17.15
CA ASN A 267 16.35 -19.56 16.43
C ASN A 267 16.54 -20.59 15.31
N MET A 268 17.60 -20.47 14.51
CA MET A 268 17.96 -21.42 13.46
C MET A 268 18.16 -22.83 14.03
N ALA A 269 18.98 -22.99 15.08
CA ALA A 269 19.24 -24.29 15.70
C ALA A 269 18.01 -24.88 16.42
N SER A 270 17.10 -24.04 16.91
CA SER A 270 15.85 -24.48 17.53
C SER A 270 14.75 -24.86 16.51
N HIS A 271 14.91 -24.47 15.25
CA HIS A 271 13.91 -24.71 14.22
C HIS A 271 14.02 -26.12 13.64
N ARG A 272 12.92 -26.89 13.62
CA ARG A 272 12.91 -28.28 13.12
C ARG A 272 13.44 -28.46 11.68
N TYR A 273 13.17 -27.49 10.79
CA TYR A 273 13.62 -27.55 9.39
C TYR A 273 15.14 -27.47 9.25
N PHE A 274 15.84 -26.80 10.16
CA PHE A 274 17.29 -26.78 10.17
C PHE A 274 17.86 -28.20 10.34
N TRP A 275 17.29 -28.97 11.27
CA TRP A 275 17.69 -30.36 11.51
C TRP A 275 17.27 -31.31 10.40
N TYR A 276 16.12 -31.10 9.76
CA TYR A 276 15.77 -31.87 8.56
C TYR A 276 16.78 -31.65 7.44
N GLY A 277 17.23 -30.41 7.23
CA GLY A 277 18.28 -30.07 6.27
C GLY A 277 19.62 -30.75 6.60
N ILE A 278 20.04 -30.74 7.87
CA ILE A 278 21.24 -31.45 8.32
C ILE A 278 21.13 -32.94 8.03
N MET A 279 20.05 -33.60 8.48
CA MET A 279 19.85 -35.04 8.30
C MET A 279 19.84 -35.43 6.82
N PHE A 280 19.15 -34.65 5.98
CA PHE A 280 19.10 -34.89 4.54
C PHE A 280 20.47 -34.73 3.88
N THR A 281 21.22 -33.68 4.25
CA THR A 281 22.56 -33.43 3.70
C THR A 281 23.55 -34.51 4.15
N SER A 282 23.51 -34.93 5.41
CA SER A 282 24.32 -36.05 5.91
C SER A 282 23.99 -37.36 5.19
N PHE A 283 22.71 -37.63 4.94
CA PHE A 283 22.27 -38.80 4.18
C PHE A 283 22.80 -38.79 2.75
N LEU A 284 22.67 -37.67 2.04
CA LEU A 284 23.24 -37.50 0.69
C LEU A 284 24.76 -37.65 0.69
N GLY A 285 25.44 -37.10 1.71
CA GLY A 285 26.89 -37.24 1.88
C GLY A 285 27.32 -38.69 2.06
N ILE A 286 26.60 -39.47 2.86
CA ILE A 286 26.85 -40.92 3.04
C ILE A 286 26.64 -41.67 1.73
N ILE A 287 25.55 -41.41 1.01
CA ILE A 287 25.29 -42.03 -0.30
C ILE A 287 26.42 -41.70 -1.29
N GLY A 288 26.80 -40.42 -1.38
CA GLY A 288 27.88 -39.96 -2.24
C GLY A 288 29.21 -40.63 -1.89
N PHE A 289 29.54 -40.75 -0.61
CA PHE A 289 30.74 -41.43 -0.13
C PHE A 289 30.76 -42.92 -0.49
N ILE A 290 29.64 -43.63 -0.28
CA ILE A 290 29.50 -45.05 -0.67
C ILE A 290 29.70 -45.21 -2.18
N PHE A 291 29.12 -44.32 -2.98
CA PHE A 291 29.22 -44.36 -4.43
C PHE A 291 30.65 -44.09 -4.91
N PHE A 292 31.32 -43.10 -4.30
CA PHE A 292 32.72 -42.77 -4.60
C PHE A 292 33.67 -43.92 -4.23
N ARG A 293 33.49 -44.52 -3.05
CA ARG A 293 34.30 -45.65 -2.61
C ARG A 293 34.15 -46.87 -3.52
N ARG A 294 32.91 -47.20 -3.92
CA ARG A 294 32.63 -48.27 -4.89
C ARG A 294 33.23 -48.03 -6.29
N ARG A 295 33.50 -46.77 -6.64
CA ARG A 295 34.15 -46.40 -7.90
C ARG A 295 35.68 -46.51 -7.82
N LEU A 296 36.27 -46.35 -6.65
CA LEU A 296 37.72 -46.55 -6.41
C LEU A 296 38.11 -48.02 -6.25
N GLU A 297 37.16 -48.88 -5.86
CA GLU A 297 37.34 -50.35 -5.76
C GLU A 297 37.12 -51.06 -7.12
N LYS A 298 36.83 -50.33 -8.21
CA LYS A 298 36.76 -50.83 -9.60
C LYS A 298 37.93 -50.30 -10.41
#